data_AF-A0A8B6BXT6-F1
#
_entry.id   AF-A0A8B6BXT6-F1
#
_cell.length_a   1.000
_cell.length_b   1.000
_cell.length_c   1.000
_cell.angle_alpha   90.00
_cell.angle_beta   90.00
_cell.angle_gamma   90.00
#
_symmetry.space_group_name_H-M   'P 1'
#
loop_
_entity.id
_entity.type
_entity.pdbx_description
1 polymer ?
#
loop_
_entity_poly.entity_id
_entity_poly.type
_entity_poly.pdbx_seq_one_letter_code
_entity_poly.pdbx_strand_id
1 'polypeptide(L)'
;TFLVRSKGIKNKLGVKSPLHASPRVIATLVVASITLFQLGVELITVYPQIRQAMQLLSVNGTSDIPLIQHSKTLLTVLDAGFYVSFSLSSIFMVFYVLAIFIGYRKDLEKMQRGDYTFLPMKLRKSLNDNLVAASLRYSGAQIVYLIWCYLLLLLIAWMACIAIAYIVVLPLMGNVPFWFFNPVLIFLPLMLMNFGFMKLQIFLSRRFFLQDFSVMMPKGLRTQKALALDNIKVFNILSFFMFFFHVIIGVVGCLNRIMIGLAIGLISLARLDRCMLPMGFEKYDKGYSTYLGMLMLEVHHRNPVASVFCNELLVSNREKGCANVLLAPANNIQGNVEPISQKYRRICRKWAKLYTLINNPSVRRSYVDRKSECSIEHVEIAM
;
A
#
# COMPACT_ATOMS: atom_id res chain seq x y z
N THR A 1 12.91 -34.41 1.28
CA THR A 1 13.62 -33.13 1.00
C THR A 1 12.96 -32.25 -0.05
N PHE A 2 12.12 -32.77 -0.97
CA PHE A 2 11.39 -31.96 -1.97
C PHE A 2 10.15 -31.18 -1.43
N LEU A 3 9.54 -31.61 -0.33
CA LEU A 3 8.35 -30.96 0.27
C LEU A 3 8.66 -29.66 1.04
N VAL A 4 9.90 -29.45 1.47
CA VAL A 4 10.31 -28.23 2.20
C VAL A 4 10.62 -27.09 1.23
N ARG A 5 11.14 -27.40 0.03
CA ARG A 5 11.50 -26.40 -0.99
C ARG A 5 10.27 -25.79 -1.68
N SER A 6 9.18 -26.55 -1.80
CA SER A 6 7.89 -26.04 -2.32
C SER A 6 7.23 -25.02 -1.37
N LYS A 7 7.36 -25.19 -0.05
CA LYS A 7 6.84 -24.22 0.95
C LYS A 7 7.58 -22.88 0.91
N GLY A 8 8.88 -22.89 0.60
CA GLY A 8 9.68 -21.66 0.47
C GLY A 8 9.27 -20.78 -0.72
N ILE A 9 8.85 -21.39 -1.84
CA ILE A 9 8.39 -20.66 -3.03
C ILE A 9 6.94 -20.18 -2.85
N LYS A 10 6.06 -20.99 -2.24
CA LYS A 10 4.67 -20.60 -1.94
C LYS A 10 4.58 -19.43 -0.94
N ASN A 11 5.50 -19.33 0.01
CA ASN A 11 5.57 -18.19 0.94
C ASN A 11 6.07 -16.90 0.28
N LYS A 12 6.86 -16.97 -0.81
CA LYS A 12 7.25 -15.80 -1.61
C LYS A 12 6.15 -15.32 -2.56
N LEU A 13 5.25 -16.23 -2.97
CA LEU A 13 4.14 -15.94 -3.89
C LEU A 13 2.81 -15.57 -3.20
N GLY A 14 2.76 -15.49 -1.87
CA GLY A 14 1.56 -15.04 -1.15
C GLY A 14 0.33 -15.94 -1.32
N VAL A 15 0.50 -17.17 -1.84
CA VAL A 15 -0.60 -18.14 -1.98
C VAL A 15 -0.79 -18.87 -0.65
N LYS A 16 -1.24 -18.13 0.37
CA LYS A 16 -2.04 -18.70 1.45
C LYS A 16 -3.46 -18.89 0.92
N SER A 17 -4.14 -19.93 1.41
CA SER A 17 -5.53 -20.35 1.11
C SER A 17 -6.43 -19.25 0.55
N PRO A 18 -7.31 -19.54 -0.43
CA PRO A 18 -8.11 -18.52 -1.09
C PRO A 18 -9.10 -17.93 -0.11
N LEU A 19 -8.68 -16.88 0.60
CA LEU A 19 -9.62 -15.90 1.09
C LEU A 19 -10.28 -15.37 -0.18
N HIS A 20 -11.54 -15.77 -0.39
CA HIS A 20 -12.32 -15.34 -1.54
C HIS A 20 -12.28 -13.81 -1.57
N ALA A 21 -11.54 -13.27 -2.53
CA ALA A 21 -11.46 -11.83 -2.69
C ALA A 21 -12.86 -11.31 -2.98
N SER A 22 -13.15 -10.12 -2.48
CA SER A 22 -14.46 -9.52 -2.67
C SER A 22 -14.81 -9.45 -4.16
N PRO A 23 -15.96 -10.00 -4.61
CA PRO A 23 -16.40 -9.85 -5.99
C PRO A 23 -16.47 -8.38 -6.42
N ARG A 24 -16.71 -7.46 -5.47
CA ARG A 24 -16.72 -6.03 -5.74
C ARG A 24 -15.34 -5.52 -6.14
N VAL A 25 -14.29 -5.88 -5.41
CA VAL A 25 -12.92 -5.46 -5.72
C VAL A 25 -12.43 -6.12 -7.01
N ILE A 26 -12.75 -7.40 -7.23
CA ILE A 26 -12.43 -8.09 -8.49
C ILE A 26 -13.12 -7.38 -9.66
N ALA A 27 -14.43 -7.10 -9.56
CA ALA A 27 -15.16 -6.39 -10.61
C ALA A 27 -14.54 -5.02 -10.90
N THR A 28 -14.15 -4.25 -9.86
CA THR A 28 -13.49 -2.96 -10.07
C THR A 28 -12.16 -3.07 -10.80
N LEU A 29 -11.36 -4.09 -10.50
CA LEU A 29 -10.07 -4.29 -11.15
C LEU A 29 -10.22 -4.77 -12.60
N VAL A 30 -11.23 -5.60 -12.87
CA VAL A 30 -11.55 -6.03 -14.24
C VAL A 30 -12.04 -4.84 -15.06
N VAL A 31 -12.99 -4.06 -14.55
CA VAL A 31 -13.48 -2.85 -15.22
C VAL A 31 -12.34 -1.86 -15.42
N ALA A 32 -11.50 -1.62 -14.41
CA ALA A 32 -10.33 -0.78 -14.53
C ALA A 32 -9.39 -1.26 -15.64
N SER A 33 -9.11 -2.56 -15.72
CA SER A 33 -8.24 -3.12 -16.76
C SER A 33 -8.82 -2.93 -18.16
N ILE A 34 -10.13 -3.11 -18.35
CA ILE A 34 -10.82 -2.85 -19.62
C ILE A 34 -10.72 -1.36 -19.99
N THR A 35 -11.00 -0.47 -19.04
CA THR A 35 -10.94 0.98 -19.28
C THR A 35 -9.52 1.45 -19.62
N LEU A 36 -8.49 0.89 -18.98
CA LEU A 36 -7.10 1.20 -19.28
C LEU A 36 -6.70 0.68 -20.66
N PHE A 37 -7.18 -0.49 -21.05
CA PHE A 37 -6.97 -1.03 -22.39
C PHE A 37 -7.63 -0.15 -23.46
N GLN A 38 -8.90 0.22 -23.27
CA GLN A 38 -9.61 1.13 -24.19
C GLN A 38 -8.90 2.48 -24.30
N LEU A 39 -8.51 3.08 -23.17
CA LEU A 39 -7.75 4.33 -23.17
C LEU A 39 -6.41 4.21 -23.89
N GLY A 40 -5.72 3.08 -23.73
CA GLY A 40 -4.48 2.80 -24.45
C GLY A 40 -4.69 2.72 -25.97
N VAL A 41 -5.77 2.06 -26.42
CA VAL A 41 -6.14 2.00 -27.84
C VAL A 41 -6.44 3.39 -28.40
N GLU A 42 -7.24 4.19 -27.69
CA GLU A 42 -7.56 5.57 -28.09
C GLU A 42 -6.30 6.46 -28.19
N LEU A 43 -5.34 6.30 -27.29
CA LEU A 43 -4.09 7.07 -27.37
C LEU A 43 -3.24 6.67 -28.58
N ILE A 44 -3.20 5.38 -28.95
CA ILE A 44 -2.49 4.91 -30.14
C ILE A 44 -3.17 5.41 -31.42
N THR A 45 -4.51 5.47 -31.47
CA THR A 45 -5.24 5.91 -32.67
C THR A 45 -5.19 7.42 -32.89
N VAL A 46 -5.26 8.21 -31.80
CA VAL A 46 -5.26 9.68 -31.86
C VAL A 46 -3.87 10.24 -32.15
N TYR A 47 -2.80 9.66 -31.60
CA TYR A 47 -1.45 10.22 -31.75
C TYR A 47 -0.98 10.40 -33.21
N PRO A 48 -1.15 9.42 -34.13
CA PRO A 48 -0.82 9.60 -35.54
C PRO A 48 -1.58 10.75 -36.22
N GLN A 49 -2.82 11.02 -35.81
CA GLN A 49 -3.61 12.14 -36.35
C GLN A 49 -3.00 13.48 -35.91
N ILE A 50 -2.60 13.59 -34.65
CA ILE A 50 -1.90 14.77 -34.12
C ILE A 50 -0.58 14.96 -34.86
N ARG A 51 0.18 13.88 -35.07
CA ARG A 51 1.44 13.91 -35.82
C ARG A 51 1.25 14.43 -37.24
N GLN A 52 0.23 13.93 -37.95
CA GLN A 52 -0.07 14.37 -39.32
C GLN A 52 -0.43 15.86 -39.35
N ALA A 53 -1.22 16.34 -38.39
CA ALA A 53 -1.53 17.77 -38.27
C ALA A 53 -0.27 18.62 -38.01
N MET A 54 0.65 18.17 -37.14
CA MET A 54 1.92 18.85 -36.89
C MET A 54 2.82 18.91 -38.14
N GLN A 55 2.82 17.86 -38.97
CA GLN A 55 3.57 17.84 -40.23
C GLN A 55 3.03 18.88 -41.22
N LEU A 56 1.70 18.97 -41.39
CA LEU A 56 1.08 19.96 -42.28
C LEU A 56 1.38 21.39 -41.85
N LEU A 57 1.35 21.67 -40.54
CA LEU A 57 1.71 22.97 -39.99
C LEU A 57 3.19 23.31 -40.22
N SER A 58 4.10 22.34 -40.09
CA SER A 58 5.53 22.56 -40.33
C SER A 58 5.85 22.82 -41.81
N VAL A 59 5.09 22.26 -42.75
CA VAL A 59 5.34 22.44 -44.19
C VAL A 59 4.86 23.81 -44.68
N ASN A 60 3.78 24.33 -44.11
CA ASN A 60 3.20 25.63 -44.53
C ASN A 60 3.95 26.84 -43.95
N GLY A 61 4.75 26.68 -42.90
CA GLY A 61 5.27 27.79 -42.12
C GLY A 61 6.65 28.35 -42.50
N THR A 62 7.47 27.66 -43.31
CA THR A 62 8.91 28.01 -43.38
C THR A 62 9.59 27.74 -44.73
N SER A 63 10.25 28.76 -45.28
CA SER A 63 11.13 28.71 -46.46
C SER A 63 12.62 28.47 -46.13
N ASP A 64 12.99 28.40 -44.85
CA ASP A 64 14.39 28.30 -44.42
C ASP A 64 14.86 26.85 -44.20
N ILE A 65 15.86 26.43 -44.96
CA ILE A 65 16.45 25.07 -44.99
C ILE A 65 16.89 24.53 -43.61
N PRO A 66 17.58 25.28 -42.72
CA PRO A 66 18.01 24.75 -41.42
C PRO A 66 16.84 24.54 -40.44
N LEU A 67 15.78 25.35 -40.53
CA LEU A 67 14.62 25.21 -39.65
C LEU A 67 13.82 23.93 -39.94
N ILE A 68 13.75 23.54 -41.22
CA ILE A 68 13.11 22.31 -41.68
C ILE A 68 13.86 21.07 -41.16
N GLN A 69 15.18 21.13 -41.03
CA GLN A 69 15.97 20.01 -40.51
C GLN A 69 15.74 19.83 -39.00
N HIS A 70 15.72 20.93 -38.23
CA HIS A 70 15.42 20.87 -36.81
C HIS A 70 13.99 20.42 -36.51
N SER A 71 13.00 20.87 -37.30
CA SER A 71 11.61 20.43 -37.11
C SER A 71 11.43 18.94 -37.39
N LYS A 72 12.12 18.39 -38.41
CA LYS A 72 12.14 16.95 -38.70
C LYS A 72 12.77 16.14 -37.56
N THR A 73 13.91 16.56 -37.03
CA THR A 73 14.55 15.89 -35.89
C THR A 73 13.70 15.95 -34.64
N LEU A 74 13.03 17.07 -34.37
CA LEU A 74 12.12 17.20 -33.25
C LEU A 74 10.93 16.22 -33.37
N LEU A 75 10.34 16.13 -34.56
CA LEU A 75 9.21 15.24 -34.80
C LEU A 75 9.58 13.75 -34.64
N THR A 76 10.76 13.34 -35.12
CA THR A 76 11.22 11.94 -34.94
C THR A 76 11.49 11.60 -33.48
N VAL A 77 12.02 12.56 -32.70
CA VAL A 77 12.21 12.39 -31.25
C VAL A 77 10.88 12.31 -30.52
N LEU A 78 9.89 13.13 -30.88
CA LEU A 78 8.55 13.06 -30.30
C LEU A 78 7.88 11.72 -30.57
N ASP A 79 7.98 11.21 -31.81
CA ASP A 79 7.44 9.92 -32.22
C ASP A 79 8.06 8.76 -31.43
N ALA A 80 9.39 8.66 -31.46
CA ALA A 80 10.10 7.60 -30.73
C ALA A 80 9.82 7.69 -29.22
N GLY A 81 9.81 8.91 -28.68
CA GLY A 81 9.51 9.17 -27.27
C GLY A 81 8.11 8.73 -26.87
N PHE A 82 7.10 8.97 -27.73
CA PHE A 82 5.72 8.59 -27.45
C PHE A 82 5.55 7.07 -27.37
N TYR A 83 6.03 6.32 -28.38
CA TYR A 83 5.89 4.86 -28.39
C TYR A 83 6.64 4.17 -27.25
N VAL A 84 7.84 4.65 -26.90
CA VAL A 84 8.60 4.15 -25.75
C VAL A 84 7.86 4.42 -24.45
N SER A 85 7.38 5.65 -24.26
CA SER A 85 6.68 6.06 -23.03
C SER A 85 5.34 5.37 -22.87
N PHE A 86 4.61 5.17 -23.96
CA PHE A 86 3.37 4.41 -24.01
C PHE A 86 3.57 2.96 -23.58
N SER A 87 4.58 2.30 -24.14
CA SER A 87 4.90 0.90 -23.84
C SER A 87 5.30 0.75 -22.37
N LEU A 88 6.18 1.64 -21.89
CA LEU A 88 6.63 1.65 -20.50
C LEU A 88 5.47 1.88 -19.52
N SER A 89 4.65 2.90 -19.77
CA SER A 89 3.51 3.25 -18.92
C SER A 89 2.48 2.13 -18.87
N SER A 90 2.20 1.48 -19.99
CA SER A 90 1.24 0.37 -20.06
C SER A 90 1.72 -0.83 -19.23
N ILE A 91 3.02 -1.17 -19.30
CA ILE A 91 3.62 -2.21 -18.45
C ILE A 91 3.50 -1.83 -16.97
N PHE A 92 3.81 -0.58 -16.61
CA PHE A 92 3.67 -0.10 -15.23
C PHE A 92 2.23 -0.19 -14.72
N MET A 93 1.22 0.11 -15.54
CA MET A 93 -0.19 0.00 -15.14
C MET A 93 -0.59 -1.44 -14.83
N VAL A 94 -0.12 -2.42 -15.60
CA VAL A 94 -0.36 -3.85 -15.30
C VAL A 94 0.22 -4.21 -13.92
N PHE A 95 1.44 -3.77 -13.63
CA PHE A 95 2.04 -3.95 -12.31
C PHE A 95 1.25 -3.26 -11.19
N TYR A 96 0.71 -2.06 -11.42
CA TYR A 96 -0.11 -1.35 -10.44
C TYR A 96 -1.40 -2.10 -10.11
N VAL A 97 -2.14 -2.58 -11.10
CA VAL A 97 -3.38 -3.34 -10.89
C VAL A 97 -3.10 -4.59 -10.04
N LEU A 98 -2.02 -5.32 -10.33
CA LEU A 98 -1.59 -6.47 -9.54
C LEU A 98 -1.17 -6.07 -8.12
N ALA A 99 -0.42 -4.98 -7.98
CA ALA A 99 0.03 -4.48 -6.68
C ALA A 99 -1.16 -4.08 -5.78
N ILE A 100 -2.18 -3.42 -6.35
CA ILE A 100 -3.42 -3.07 -5.64
C ILE A 100 -4.13 -4.32 -5.14
N PHE A 101 -4.26 -5.36 -5.98
CA PHE A 101 -4.89 -6.61 -5.59
C PHE A 101 -4.14 -7.32 -4.44
N ILE A 102 -2.81 -7.38 -4.53
CA ILE A 102 -1.97 -7.98 -3.49
C ILE A 102 -2.05 -7.16 -2.19
N GLY A 103 -2.02 -5.83 -2.30
CA GLY A 103 -2.14 -4.91 -1.15
C GLY A 103 -3.46 -5.10 -0.43
N TYR A 104 -4.57 -5.05 -1.18
CA TYR A 104 -5.91 -5.31 -0.68
C TYR A 104 -6.01 -6.63 0.10
N ARG A 105 -5.49 -7.73 -0.46
CA ARG A 105 -5.53 -9.03 0.23
C ARG A 105 -4.76 -9.03 1.54
N LYS A 106 -3.58 -8.40 1.57
CA LYS A 106 -2.76 -8.32 2.78
C LYS A 106 -3.43 -7.47 3.85
N ASP A 107 -4.06 -6.37 3.47
CA ASP A 107 -4.69 -5.47 4.43
C ASP A 107 -6.02 -6.03 4.95
N LEU A 108 -6.78 -6.73 4.12
CA LEU A 108 -7.95 -7.51 4.54
C LEU A 108 -7.58 -8.60 5.55
N GLU A 109 -6.52 -9.37 5.30
CA GLU A 109 -6.05 -10.43 6.21
C GLU A 109 -5.61 -9.86 7.57
N LYS A 110 -4.95 -8.69 7.60
CA LYS A 110 -4.57 -8.03 8.86
C LYS A 110 -5.79 -7.59 9.65
N MET A 111 -6.77 -6.97 9.00
CA MET A 111 -7.99 -6.53 9.69
C MET A 111 -8.83 -7.69 10.22
N GLN A 112 -8.91 -8.79 9.47
CA GLN A 112 -9.61 -10.00 9.94
C GLN A 112 -8.95 -10.62 11.18
N ARG A 113 -7.64 -10.41 11.38
CA ARG A 113 -6.92 -10.81 12.60
C ARG A 113 -7.10 -9.82 13.76
N GLY A 114 -7.80 -8.71 13.55
CA GLY A 114 -7.96 -7.64 14.53
C GLY A 114 -6.76 -6.71 14.66
N ASP A 115 -5.83 -6.73 13.69
CA ASP A 115 -4.71 -5.78 13.65
C ASP A 115 -5.14 -4.50 12.91
N TYR A 116 -5.45 -3.47 13.70
CA TYR A 116 -5.87 -2.15 13.22
C TYR A 116 -4.77 -1.09 13.34
N THR A 117 -3.51 -1.49 13.49
CA THR A 117 -2.38 -0.56 13.68
C THR A 117 -2.22 0.46 12.56
N PHE A 118 -2.63 0.11 11.34
CA PHE A 118 -2.56 1.00 10.18
C PHE A 118 -3.75 1.97 10.04
N LEU A 119 -4.76 1.86 10.91
CA LEU A 119 -6.00 2.62 10.77
C LEU A 119 -5.92 3.95 11.55
N PRO A 120 -6.28 5.10 10.94
CA PRO A 120 -6.37 6.35 11.68
C PRO A 120 -7.40 6.23 12.81
N MET A 121 -7.00 6.64 14.03
CA MET A 121 -7.82 6.51 15.24
C MET A 121 -9.22 7.15 15.11
N LYS A 122 -9.38 8.18 14.29
CA LYS A 122 -10.67 8.86 14.07
C LYS A 122 -11.64 8.08 13.19
N LEU A 123 -11.14 7.29 12.23
CA LEU A 123 -12.00 6.43 11.38
C LEU A 123 -12.55 5.26 12.19
N ARG A 124 -11.81 4.78 13.19
CA ARG A 124 -12.30 3.76 14.13
C ARG A 124 -13.53 4.22 14.93
N LYS A 125 -13.71 5.53 15.10
CA LYS A 125 -14.84 6.14 15.83
C LYS A 125 -15.89 6.77 14.90
N SER A 126 -15.71 6.74 13.58
CA SER A 126 -16.61 7.45 12.67
C SER A 126 -17.98 6.78 12.54
N LEU A 127 -19.03 7.61 12.49
CA LEU A 127 -20.42 7.23 12.24
C LEU A 127 -20.55 6.32 11.00
N ASN A 128 -21.34 5.25 11.15
CA ASN A 128 -21.51 4.17 10.16
C ASN A 128 -21.91 4.67 8.76
N ASP A 129 -22.68 5.76 8.67
CA ASP A 129 -23.22 6.26 7.40
C ASP A 129 -22.13 6.77 6.44
N ASN A 130 -21.14 7.50 6.99
CA ASN A 130 -20.01 8.00 6.23
C ASN A 130 -19.13 6.85 5.71
N LEU A 131 -19.03 5.77 6.48
CA LEU A 131 -18.27 4.57 6.12
C LEU A 131 -18.94 3.84 4.95
N VAL A 132 -20.26 3.66 5.00
CA VAL A 132 -21.04 3.04 3.93
C VAL A 132 -20.97 3.89 2.67
N ALA A 133 -21.17 5.21 2.78
CA ALA A 133 -21.05 6.12 1.65
C ALA A 133 -19.64 6.14 1.03
N ALA A 134 -18.60 6.09 1.86
CA ALA A 134 -17.21 5.98 1.42
C ALA A 134 -16.96 4.66 0.66
N SER A 135 -17.53 3.56 1.14
CA SER A 135 -17.45 2.27 0.43
C SER A 135 -18.09 2.35 -0.96
N LEU A 136 -19.26 3.01 -1.10
CA LEU A 136 -19.99 3.11 -2.37
C LEU A 136 -19.15 3.84 -3.43
N ARG A 137 -18.40 4.86 -3.02
CA ARG A 137 -17.55 5.67 -3.89
C ARG A 137 -16.25 4.97 -4.32
N TYR A 138 -15.77 3.98 -3.58
CA TYR A 138 -14.48 3.32 -3.83
C TYR A 138 -14.31 2.84 -5.28
N SER A 139 -15.33 2.14 -5.81
CA SER A 139 -15.27 1.53 -7.14
C SER A 139 -15.00 2.55 -8.26
N GLY A 140 -15.72 3.67 -8.25
CA GLY A 140 -15.52 4.74 -9.22
C GLY A 140 -14.24 5.53 -8.97
N ALA A 141 -13.94 5.84 -7.70
CA ALA A 141 -12.73 6.55 -7.33
C ALA A 141 -11.48 5.80 -7.83
N GLN A 142 -11.38 4.50 -7.57
CA GLN A 142 -10.22 3.69 -7.96
C GLN A 142 -9.98 3.71 -9.48
N ILE A 143 -11.04 3.64 -10.29
CA ILE A 143 -10.92 3.68 -11.75
C ILE A 143 -10.41 5.06 -12.21
N VAL A 144 -10.99 6.14 -11.69
CA VAL A 144 -10.60 7.51 -12.04
C VAL A 144 -9.14 7.80 -11.66
N TYR A 145 -8.70 7.38 -10.47
CA TYR A 145 -7.29 7.54 -10.07
C TYR A 145 -6.33 6.72 -10.93
N LEU A 146 -6.73 5.52 -11.40
CA LEU A 146 -5.92 4.74 -12.34
C LEU A 146 -5.81 5.43 -13.70
N ILE A 147 -6.90 5.98 -14.22
CA ILE A 147 -6.90 6.74 -15.48
C ILE A 147 -5.96 7.95 -15.38
N TRP A 148 -6.11 8.76 -14.32
CA TRP A 148 -5.24 9.92 -14.09
C TRP A 148 -3.78 9.54 -13.92
N CYS A 149 -3.50 8.46 -13.19
CA CYS A 149 -2.13 7.98 -13.05
C CYS A 149 -1.54 7.53 -14.38
N TYR A 150 -2.32 6.87 -15.25
CA TYR A 150 -1.83 6.47 -16.57
C TYR A 150 -1.47 7.67 -17.43
N LEU A 151 -2.34 8.69 -17.47
CA LEU A 151 -2.11 9.92 -18.23
C LEU A 151 -0.89 10.70 -17.69
N LEU A 152 -0.77 10.85 -16.37
CA LEU A 152 0.37 11.54 -15.76
C LEU A 152 1.67 10.77 -15.95
N LEU A 153 1.65 9.44 -15.80
CA LEU A 153 2.81 8.60 -16.02
C LEU A 153 3.27 8.67 -17.48
N LEU A 154 2.34 8.62 -18.43
CA LEU A 154 2.62 8.78 -19.85
C LEU A 154 3.24 10.15 -20.15
N LEU A 155 2.65 11.23 -19.64
CA LEU A 155 3.15 12.58 -19.84
C LEU A 155 4.56 12.75 -19.28
N ILE A 156 4.80 12.30 -18.05
CA ILE A 156 6.10 12.43 -17.38
C ILE A 156 7.14 11.56 -18.07
N ALA A 157 6.80 10.32 -18.43
CA ALA A 157 7.68 9.45 -19.19
C ALA A 157 8.02 10.05 -20.56
N TRP A 158 7.04 10.65 -21.25
CA TRP A 158 7.25 11.27 -22.55
C TRP A 158 8.18 12.49 -22.47
N MET A 159 7.95 13.37 -21.48
CA MET A 159 8.86 14.49 -21.21
C MET A 159 10.26 14.01 -20.82
N ALA A 160 10.38 12.93 -20.04
CA ALA A 160 11.67 12.35 -19.68
C ALA A 160 12.38 11.74 -20.90
N CYS A 161 11.67 11.04 -21.79
CA CYS A 161 12.22 10.51 -23.03
C CYS A 161 12.74 11.62 -23.94
N ILE A 162 11.99 12.71 -24.09
CA ILE A 162 12.42 13.89 -24.86
C ILE A 162 13.66 14.51 -24.21
N ALA A 163 13.65 14.72 -22.90
CA ALA A 163 14.81 15.26 -22.18
C ALA A 163 16.05 14.38 -22.36
N ILE A 164 15.92 13.05 -22.24
CA ILE A 164 17.03 12.11 -22.46
C ILE A 164 17.51 12.16 -23.92
N ALA A 165 16.60 12.24 -24.89
CA ALA A 165 16.99 12.34 -26.30
C ALA A 165 17.83 13.59 -26.56
N TYR A 166 17.40 14.75 -26.06
CA TYR A 166 18.14 16.01 -26.25
C TYR A 166 19.41 16.12 -25.41
N ILE A 167 19.41 15.59 -24.17
CA ILE A 167 20.55 15.70 -23.25
C ILE A 167 21.62 14.66 -23.53
N VAL A 168 21.24 13.46 -23.96
CA VAL A 168 22.16 12.31 -24.07
C VAL A 168 22.34 11.89 -25.52
N VAL A 169 21.25 11.65 -26.26
CA VAL A 169 21.32 11.01 -27.59
C VAL A 169 21.87 11.96 -28.66
N LEU A 170 21.35 13.18 -28.75
CA LEU A 170 21.79 14.16 -29.75
C LEU A 170 23.27 14.57 -29.56
N PRO A 171 23.76 14.81 -28.32
CA PRO A 171 25.17 15.09 -28.09
C PRO A 171 26.10 13.89 -28.35
N LEU A 172 25.65 12.67 -28.05
CA LEU A 172 26.42 11.45 -28.34
C LEU A 172 26.58 11.21 -29.85
N MET A 173 25.61 11.65 -30.65
CA MET A 173 25.68 11.65 -32.12
C MET A 173 26.55 12.79 -32.69
N GLY A 174 27.19 13.61 -31.85
CA GLY A 174 28.13 14.65 -32.27
C GLY A 174 27.49 15.94 -32.81
N ASN A 175 26.17 16.07 -32.74
CA ASN A 175 25.42 17.18 -33.33
C ASN A 175 25.17 18.37 -32.39
N VAL A 176 25.81 18.42 -31.21
CA VAL A 176 25.55 19.45 -30.19
C VAL A 176 26.86 20.01 -29.63
N PRO A 177 27.01 21.35 -29.49
CA PRO A 177 28.20 21.96 -28.92
C PRO A 177 28.39 21.60 -27.43
N PHE A 178 29.65 21.46 -27.02
CA PHE A 178 30.07 21.09 -25.65
C PHE A 178 29.44 21.95 -24.54
N TRP A 179 29.08 23.21 -24.84
CA TRP A 179 28.42 24.12 -23.90
C TRP A 179 27.10 23.56 -23.33
N PHE A 180 26.42 22.67 -24.05
CA PHE A 180 25.19 22.03 -23.56
C PHE A 180 25.42 21.11 -22.34
N PHE A 181 26.64 20.58 -22.16
CA PHE A 181 26.99 19.76 -21.00
C PHE A 181 27.39 20.57 -19.77
N ASN A 182 27.64 21.88 -19.91
CA ASN A 182 28.05 22.74 -18.80
C ASN A 182 27.15 22.65 -17.55
N PRO A 183 25.80 22.69 -17.64
CA PRO A 183 24.99 22.53 -16.43
C PRO A 183 25.23 21.18 -15.76
N VAL A 184 25.29 20.08 -16.51
CA VAL A 184 25.53 18.73 -15.95
C VAL A 184 26.91 18.64 -15.30
N LEU A 185 27.93 19.19 -15.95
CA LEU A 185 29.31 19.29 -15.44
C LEU A 185 29.42 20.13 -14.17
N ILE A 186 28.53 21.12 -13.96
CA ILE A 186 28.50 21.93 -12.74
C ILE A 186 27.71 21.21 -11.63
N PHE A 187 26.54 20.66 -11.95
CA PHE A 187 25.66 20.00 -10.96
C PHE A 187 26.22 18.67 -10.43
N LEU A 188 26.92 17.90 -11.25
CA LEU A 188 27.42 16.58 -10.87
C LEU A 188 28.49 16.64 -9.75
N PRO A 189 29.54 17.49 -9.82
CA PRO A 189 30.48 17.68 -8.72
C PRO A 189 29.83 18.18 -7.43
N LEU A 190 28.84 19.08 -7.52
CA LEU A 190 28.08 19.59 -6.36
C LEU A 190 27.35 18.45 -5.62
N MET A 191 26.69 17.55 -6.37
CA MET A 191 26.02 16.38 -5.81
C MET A 191 27.02 15.38 -5.20
N LEU A 192 28.14 15.16 -5.88
CA LEU A 192 29.19 14.26 -5.41
C LEU A 192 29.85 14.78 -4.12
N MET A 193 30.10 16.10 -4.06
CA MET A 193 30.62 16.78 -2.89
C MET A 193 29.66 16.66 -1.70
N ASN A 194 28.35 16.88 -1.90
CA ASN A 194 27.34 16.68 -0.86
C ASN A 194 27.38 15.24 -0.28
N PHE A 195 27.39 14.24 -1.16
CA PHE A 195 27.48 12.84 -0.72
C PHE A 195 28.79 12.55 0.02
N GLY A 196 29.93 13.06 -0.49
CA GLY A 196 31.23 12.96 0.14
C GLY A 196 31.25 13.58 1.54
N PHE A 197 30.71 14.79 1.69
CA PHE A 197 30.59 15.47 2.98
C PHE A 197 29.73 14.69 3.99
N MET A 198 28.58 14.15 3.57
CA MET A 198 27.77 13.29 4.45
C MET A 198 28.53 12.05 4.91
N LYS A 199 29.28 11.39 4.02
CA LYS A 199 30.08 10.21 4.39
C LYS A 199 31.24 10.56 5.31
N LEU A 200 31.92 11.68 5.05
CA LEU A 200 32.99 12.20 5.89
C LEU A 200 32.49 12.51 7.31
N GLN A 201 31.32 13.13 7.44
CA GLN A 201 30.72 13.41 8.75
C GLN A 201 30.38 12.14 9.52
N ILE A 202 29.80 11.14 8.86
CA ILE A 202 29.53 9.83 9.47
C ILE A 202 30.85 9.14 9.87
N PHE A 203 31.90 9.30 9.09
CA PHE A 203 33.22 8.76 9.40
C PHE A 203 33.84 9.43 10.64
N LEU A 204 33.85 10.77 10.68
CA LEU A 204 34.35 11.54 11.81
C LEU A 204 33.55 11.26 13.09
N SER A 205 32.22 11.19 12.99
CA SER A 205 31.34 10.86 14.13
C SER A 205 31.64 9.49 14.72
N ARG A 206 31.80 8.48 13.86
CA ARG A 206 32.10 7.10 14.29
C ARG A 206 33.50 6.93 14.86
N ARG A 207 34.49 7.67 14.34
CA ARG A 207 35.90 7.46 14.70
C ARG A 207 36.36 8.29 15.89
N PHE A 208 35.86 9.52 16.03
CA PHE A 208 36.38 10.48 17.01
C PHE A 208 35.39 10.86 18.12
N PHE A 209 34.08 10.72 17.88
CA PHE A 209 33.07 11.27 18.80
C PHE A 209 32.23 10.20 19.50
N LEU A 210 31.92 9.09 18.84
CA LEU A 210 31.04 8.06 19.39
C LEU A 210 31.83 7.10 20.31
N GLN A 211 31.39 7.00 21.56
CA GLN A 211 31.97 6.08 22.53
C GLN A 211 31.69 4.62 22.11
N ASP A 212 32.71 3.75 22.22
CA ASP A 212 32.62 2.35 21.81
C ASP A 212 31.82 1.45 22.77
N PHE A 213 31.21 2.03 23.81
CA PHE A 213 30.46 1.28 24.81
C PHE A 213 29.18 0.67 24.21
N SER A 214 29.04 -0.65 24.24
CA SER A 214 27.85 -1.34 23.73
C SER A 214 26.85 -1.61 24.86
N VAL A 215 25.62 -1.11 24.73
CA VAL A 215 24.53 -1.37 25.71
C VAL A 215 23.65 -2.49 25.17
N MET A 216 23.40 -3.49 26.01
CA MET A 216 22.49 -4.59 25.67
C MET A 216 21.05 -4.14 25.88
N MET A 217 20.28 -4.00 24.79
CA MET A 217 18.86 -3.65 24.88
C MET A 217 18.05 -4.84 25.44
N PRO A 218 16.93 -4.61 26.18
CA PRO A 218 16.12 -5.66 26.83
C PRO A 218 15.35 -6.58 25.87
N LYS A 219 15.67 -6.58 24.57
CA LYS A 219 15.10 -7.47 23.54
C LYS A 219 16.14 -8.28 22.77
N GLY A 220 17.36 -8.43 23.31
CA GLY A 220 18.28 -9.53 22.99
C GLY A 220 18.75 -9.69 21.55
N LEU A 221 18.48 -8.76 20.63
CA LEU A 221 18.76 -8.98 19.20
C LEU A 221 19.75 -8.01 18.55
N ARG A 222 20.17 -6.93 19.21
CA ARG A 222 21.22 -6.02 18.71
C ARG A 222 21.96 -5.33 19.85
N THR A 223 23.28 -5.46 19.87
CA THR A 223 24.19 -4.55 20.57
C THR A 223 24.24 -3.23 19.80
N GLN A 224 23.70 -2.16 20.37
CA GLN A 224 23.88 -0.81 19.81
C GLN A 224 24.92 -0.08 20.66
N LYS A 225 25.82 0.65 20.00
CA LYS A 225 26.73 1.56 20.70
C LYS A 225 25.88 2.61 21.43
N ALA A 226 26.20 2.86 22.69
CA ALA A 226 25.55 3.89 23.48
C ALA A 226 25.73 5.25 22.77
N LEU A 227 24.68 6.07 22.77
CA LEU A 227 24.74 7.43 22.27
C LEU A 227 25.45 8.33 23.29
N ALA A 228 26.70 8.02 23.61
CA ALA A 228 27.55 8.77 24.51
C ALA A 228 28.73 9.34 23.72
N LEU A 229 29.06 10.61 23.98
CA LEU A 229 30.14 11.32 23.31
C LEU A 229 31.35 11.42 24.24
N ASP A 230 32.52 10.98 23.76
CA ASP A 230 33.75 11.06 24.56
C ASP A 230 34.32 12.49 24.60
N ASN A 231 34.27 13.23 23.48
CA ASN A 231 34.91 14.54 23.33
C ASN A 231 33.92 15.66 22.96
N ILE A 232 33.04 16.00 23.90
CA ILE A 232 31.97 17.00 23.71
C ILE A 232 32.51 18.37 23.26
N LYS A 233 33.66 18.82 23.81
CA LYS A 233 34.25 20.12 23.46
C LYS A 233 34.68 20.19 21.98
N VAL A 234 35.36 19.15 21.50
CA VAL A 234 35.81 19.07 20.09
C VAL A 234 34.60 18.92 19.16
N PHE A 235 33.58 18.18 19.59
CA PHE A 235 32.33 18.05 18.85
C PHE A 235 31.65 19.40 18.65
N ASN A 236 31.59 20.23 19.70
CA ASN A 236 30.98 21.55 19.62
C ASN A 236 31.76 22.49 18.69
N ILE A 237 33.10 22.48 18.71
CA ILE A 237 33.94 23.29 17.81
C ILE A 237 33.76 22.82 16.35
N LEU A 238 33.80 21.51 16.11
CA LEU A 238 33.60 20.96 14.78
C LEU A 238 32.18 21.21 14.26
N SER A 239 31.17 21.13 15.12
CA SER A 239 29.78 21.42 14.77
C SER A 239 29.61 22.88 14.37
N PHE A 240 30.23 23.82 15.09
CA PHE A 240 30.23 25.23 14.74
C PHE A 240 30.92 25.50 13.39
N PHE A 241 32.08 24.87 13.14
CA PHE A 241 32.75 25.00 11.83
C PHE A 241 31.92 24.40 10.69
N MET A 242 31.34 23.21 10.91
CA MET A 242 30.52 22.50 9.93
C MET A 242 29.18 23.20 9.65
N PHE A 243 28.69 24.04 10.56
CA PHE A 243 27.42 24.75 10.40
C PHE A 243 27.36 25.52 9.08
N PHE A 244 28.39 26.29 8.75
CA PHE A 244 28.44 27.09 7.52
C PHE A 244 28.36 26.23 6.25
N PHE A 245 29.09 25.11 6.22
CA PHE A 245 29.05 24.16 5.10
C PHE A 245 27.68 23.47 5.00
N HIS A 246 27.02 23.17 6.13
CA HIS A 246 25.67 22.61 6.13
C HIS A 246 24.62 23.55 5.60
N VAL A 247 24.76 24.87 5.78
CA VAL A 247 23.83 25.85 5.19
C VAL A 247 23.89 25.76 3.66
N ILE A 248 25.10 25.73 3.08
CA ILE A 248 25.29 25.65 1.62
C ILE A 248 24.82 24.29 1.08
N ILE A 249 25.25 23.19 1.71
CA ILE A 249 24.87 21.82 1.31
C ILE A 249 23.36 21.58 1.55
N GLY A 250 22.78 22.23 2.55
CA GLY A 250 21.38 22.12 2.93
C GLY A 250 20.41 22.57 1.84
N VAL A 251 20.80 23.55 1.01
CA VAL A 251 20.01 23.95 -0.16
C VAL A 251 19.84 22.78 -1.13
N VAL A 252 20.94 22.07 -1.43
CA VAL A 252 20.92 20.86 -2.28
C VAL A 252 20.11 19.74 -1.62
N GLY A 253 20.23 19.58 -0.30
CA GLY A 253 19.43 18.63 0.48
C GLY A 253 17.93 18.92 0.42
N CYS A 254 17.53 20.19 0.43
CA CYS A 254 16.14 20.62 0.29
C CYS A 254 15.57 20.28 -1.09
N LEU A 255 16.32 20.56 -2.16
CA LEU A 255 15.94 20.17 -3.52
C LEU A 255 15.77 18.65 -3.63
N ASN A 256 16.72 17.88 -3.10
CA ASN A 256 16.61 16.42 -3.08
C ASN A 256 15.37 15.93 -2.31
N ARG A 257 15.01 16.58 -1.20
CA ARG A 257 13.78 16.27 -0.45
C ARG A 257 12.53 16.48 -1.30
N ILE A 258 12.46 17.58 -2.06
CA ILE A 258 11.33 17.85 -2.97
C ILE A 258 11.27 16.78 -4.07
N MET A 259 12.41 16.45 -4.68
CA MET A 259 12.48 15.45 -5.74
C MET A 259 12.03 14.06 -5.27
N ILE A 260 12.51 13.62 -4.10
CA ILE A 260 12.07 12.34 -3.50
C ILE A 260 10.58 12.38 -3.18
N GLY A 261 10.07 13.50 -2.64
CA GLY A 261 8.65 13.68 -2.36
C GLY A 261 7.78 13.57 -3.61
N LEU A 262 8.18 14.22 -4.71
CA LEU A 262 7.50 14.13 -6.00
C LEU A 262 7.55 12.71 -6.56
N ALA A 263 8.71 12.05 -6.52
CA ALA A 263 8.86 10.68 -7.01
C ALA A 263 7.96 9.69 -6.24
N ILE A 264 7.96 9.75 -4.90
CA ILE A 264 7.10 8.91 -4.06
C ILE A 264 5.63 9.24 -4.28
N GLY A 265 5.29 10.52 -4.41
CA GLY A 265 3.92 10.98 -4.69
C GLY A 265 3.39 10.43 -6.01
N LEU A 266 4.19 10.50 -7.09
CA LEU A 266 3.85 9.95 -8.39
C LEU A 266 3.65 8.43 -8.36
N ILE A 267 4.54 7.70 -7.68
CA ILE A 267 4.42 6.24 -7.53
C ILE A 267 3.18 5.85 -6.70
N SER A 268 2.79 6.70 -5.76
CA SER A 268 1.68 6.42 -4.83
C SER A 268 0.33 6.92 -5.34
N LEU A 269 0.29 7.69 -6.44
CA LEU A 269 -0.92 8.41 -6.87
C LEU A 269 -2.10 7.49 -7.21
N ALA A 270 -1.86 6.39 -7.95
CA ALA A 270 -2.90 5.40 -8.26
C ALA A 270 -3.29 4.51 -7.08
N ARG A 271 -2.44 4.46 -6.06
CA ARG A 271 -2.46 3.48 -5.00
C ARG A 271 -3.25 4.00 -3.81
N LEU A 272 -4.55 3.71 -3.79
CA LEU A 272 -5.43 4.08 -2.68
C LEU A 272 -5.17 3.29 -1.38
N ASP A 273 -4.30 2.28 -1.41
CA ASP A 273 -3.94 1.46 -0.25
C ASP A 273 -3.06 2.20 0.76
N ARG A 274 -2.42 3.29 0.35
CA ARG A 274 -1.56 4.13 1.20
C ARG A 274 -2.00 5.58 1.13
N CYS A 275 -1.91 6.28 2.25
CA CYS A 275 -2.16 7.71 2.27
C CYS A 275 -0.98 8.43 1.60
N MET A 276 -1.30 9.35 0.68
CA MET A 276 -0.30 10.21 0.04
C MET A 276 0.17 11.34 0.98
N LEU A 277 -0.66 11.70 1.96
CA LEU A 277 -0.42 12.81 2.87
C LEU A 277 0.45 12.38 4.07
N PRO A 278 1.17 13.33 4.70
CA PRO A 278 1.94 13.05 5.91
C PRO A 278 1.05 12.58 7.06
N MET A 279 1.65 11.82 7.98
CA MET A 279 0.98 11.33 9.19
C MET A 279 0.29 12.48 9.94
N GLY A 280 -0.99 12.30 10.26
CA GLY A 280 -1.84 13.32 10.88
C GLY A 280 -2.76 14.08 9.92
N PHE A 281 -2.43 14.14 8.62
CA PHE A 281 -3.26 14.76 7.57
C PHE A 281 -4.08 13.75 6.76
N GLU A 282 -4.08 12.48 7.15
CA GLU A 282 -4.76 11.38 6.44
C GLU A 282 -6.26 11.62 6.21
N LYS A 283 -6.91 12.44 7.06
CA LYS A 283 -8.33 12.81 6.92
C LYS A 283 -8.62 13.55 5.60
N TYR A 284 -7.66 14.30 5.09
CA TYR A 284 -7.84 15.10 3.87
C TYR A 284 -7.65 14.26 2.60
N ASP A 285 -7.14 13.05 2.71
CA ASP A 285 -7.01 12.11 1.61
C ASP A 285 -8.34 11.35 1.41
N LYS A 286 -9.19 11.90 0.54
CA LYS A 286 -10.47 11.28 0.18
C LYS A 286 -10.27 9.91 -0.47
N GLY A 287 -9.22 9.72 -1.26
CA GLY A 287 -8.91 8.46 -1.90
C GLY A 287 -8.66 7.37 -0.87
N TYR A 288 -7.72 7.62 0.05
CA TYR A 288 -7.40 6.71 1.15
C TYR A 288 -8.61 6.46 2.07
N SER A 289 -9.38 7.50 2.41
CA SER A 289 -10.58 7.35 3.23
C SER A 289 -11.65 6.46 2.58
N THR A 290 -11.83 6.53 1.24
CA THR A 290 -12.78 5.66 0.53
C THR A 290 -12.34 4.20 0.51
N TYR A 291 -11.04 3.95 0.35
CA TYR A 291 -10.46 2.61 0.44
C TYR A 291 -10.66 2.01 1.84
N LEU A 292 -10.34 2.75 2.89
CA LEU A 292 -10.54 2.29 4.27
C LEU A 292 -12.03 2.04 4.58
N GLY A 293 -12.93 2.88 4.07
CA GLY A 293 -14.38 2.69 4.22
C GLY A 293 -14.87 1.39 3.59
N MET A 294 -14.41 1.09 2.38
CA MET A 294 -14.67 -0.19 1.72
C MET A 294 -14.11 -1.36 2.52
N LEU A 295 -12.86 -1.27 2.98
CA LEU A 295 -12.20 -2.37 3.69
C LEU A 295 -12.88 -2.70 5.04
N MET A 296 -13.26 -1.68 5.81
CA MET A 296 -13.97 -1.85 7.08
C MET A 296 -15.36 -2.48 6.89
N LEU A 297 -16.09 -2.04 5.85
CA LEU A 297 -17.39 -2.62 5.51
C LEU A 297 -17.25 -4.10 5.15
N GLU A 298 -16.23 -4.45 4.38
CA GLU A 298 -15.97 -5.84 4.00
C GLU A 298 -15.58 -6.72 5.19
N VAL A 299 -14.75 -6.23 6.11
CA VAL A 299 -14.40 -6.97 7.32
C VAL A 299 -15.62 -7.22 8.20
N HIS A 300 -16.53 -6.24 8.29
CA HIS A 300 -17.73 -6.35 9.10
C HIS A 300 -18.74 -7.35 8.52
N HIS A 301 -19.02 -7.29 7.21
CA HIS A 301 -20.00 -8.16 6.57
C HIS A 301 -19.44 -9.51 6.10
N ARG A 302 -18.12 -9.63 5.88
CA ARG A 302 -17.47 -10.86 5.40
C ARG A 302 -16.39 -11.34 6.36
N ASN A 303 -16.79 -11.59 7.59
CA ASN A 303 -15.96 -12.30 8.53
C ASN A 303 -16.08 -13.83 8.29
N PRO A 304 -15.01 -14.52 7.84
CA PRO A 304 -15.07 -15.96 7.58
C PRO A 304 -15.37 -16.76 8.85
N VAL A 305 -14.92 -16.29 10.02
CA VAL A 305 -15.17 -16.97 11.30
C VAL A 305 -16.67 -16.93 11.65
N ALA A 306 -17.30 -15.77 11.47
CA ALA A 306 -18.73 -15.60 11.72
C ALA A 306 -19.56 -16.43 10.74
N SER A 307 -19.19 -16.43 9.45
CA SER A 307 -19.89 -17.21 8.43
C SER A 307 -19.82 -18.71 8.70
N VAL A 308 -18.64 -19.24 9.05
CA VAL A 308 -18.48 -20.66 9.40
C VAL A 308 -19.27 -20.99 10.66
N PHE A 309 -19.20 -20.14 11.69
CA PHE A 309 -19.97 -20.33 12.93
C PHE A 309 -21.48 -20.40 12.66
N CYS A 310 -22.04 -19.48 11.88
CA CYS A 310 -23.45 -19.51 11.51
C CYS A 310 -23.80 -20.76 10.69
N ASN A 311 -22.93 -21.18 9.76
CA ASN A 311 -23.16 -22.39 8.98
C ASN A 311 -23.19 -23.64 9.86
N GLU A 312 -22.25 -23.78 10.79
CA GLU A 312 -22.22 -24.87 11.77
C GLU A 312 -23.48 -24.89 12.66
N LEU A 313 -23.95 -23.72 13.09
CA LEU A 313 -25.22 -23.61 13.84
C LEU A 313 -26.42 -24.06 13.01
N LEU A 314 -26.50 -23.65 11.75
CA LEU A 314 -27.59 -24.01 10.85
C LEU A 314 -27.60 -25.51 10.54
N VAL A 315 -26.45 -26.09 10.23
CA VAL A 315 -26.30 -27.54 10.01
C VAL A 315 -26.72 -28.30 11.26
N SER A 316 -26.21 -27.91 12.44
CA SER A 316 -26.58 -28.55 13.71
C SER A 316 -28.08 -28.45 14.04
N ASN A 317 -28.73 -27.33 13.71
CA ASN A 317 -30.17 -27.17 13.91
C ASN A 317 -30.99 -27.99 12.90
N ARG A 318 -30.54 -28.08 11.65
CA ARG A 318 -31.18 -28.90 10.61
C ARG A 318 -31.13 -30.39 10.95
N GLU A 319 -29.98 -30.87 11.46
CA GLU A 319 -29.83 -32.26 11.91
C GLU A 319 -30.77 -32.60 13.07
N LYS A 320 -30.91 -31.70 14.06
CA LYS A 320 -31.86 -31.87 15.17
C LYS A 320 -33.31 -31.83 14.69
N GLY A 321 -33.63 -30.93 13.77
CA GLY A 321 -34.97 -30.85 13.16
C GLY A 321 -35.33 -32.13 12.41
N CYS A 322 -34.42 -32.65 11.58
CA CYS A 322 -34.61 -33.90 10.85
C CYS A 322 -34.77 -35.10 11.78
N ALA A 323 -33.92 -35.22 12.82
CA ALA A 323 -34.06 -36.26 13.83
C ALA A 323 -35.41 -36.19 14.56
N ASN A 324 -35.89 -34.99 14.89
CA ASN A 324 -37.18 -34.82 15.55
C ASN A 324 -38.37 -35.16 14.63
N VAL A 325 -38.29 -34.88 13.33
CA VAL A 325 -39.34 -35.24 12.36
C VAL A 325 -39.37 -36.74 12.09
N LEU A 326 -38.21 -37.41 12.00
CA LEU A 326 -38.13 -38.86 11.83
C LEU A 326 -38.58 -39.63 13.08
N LEU A 327 -38.41 -39.04 14.28
CA LEU A 327 -38.83 -39.63 15.56
C LEU A 327 -40.27 -39.22 15.97
N ALA A 328 -40.92 -38.31 15.23
CA ALA A 328 -42.26 -37.81 15.53
C ALA A 328 -43.37 -38.90 15.57
N PRO A 329 -43.37 -39.95 14.72
CA PRO A 329 -44.39 -41.00 14.79
C PRO A 329 -44.23 -41.91 16.02
N ALA A 330 -43.02 -42.00 16.58
CA ALA A 330 -42.69 -42.93 17.67
C ALA A 330 -42.89 -42.33 19.07
N ASN A 331 -42.95 -41.00 19.20
CA ASN A 331 -42.96 -40.31 20.50
C ASN A 331 -44.35 -40.06 21.11
N ASN A 332 -45.44 -40.39 20.42
CA ASN A 332 -46.80 -40.20 20.97
C ASN A 332 -47.15 -41.14 22.13
N ILE A 333 -46.25 -42.06 22.53
CA ILE A 333 -46.54 -43.09 23.54
C ILE A 333 -45.70 -42.92 24.82
N GLN A 334 -44.66 -42.08 24.87
CA GLN A 334 -43.74 -42.07 26.02
C GLN A 334 -43.51 -40.66 26.59
N GLY A 335 -44.06 -40.45 27.80
CA GLY A 335 -43.96 -39.20 28.54
C GLY A 335 -42.54 -38.85 29.01
N ASN A 336 -42.29 -37.54 29.07
CA ASN A 336 -41.36 -36.75 29.91
C ASN A 336 -39.95 -37.23 30.30
N VAL A 337 -39.39 -38.30 29.71
CA VAL A 337 -38.00 -38.69 29.97
C VAL A 337 -37.06 -37.88 29.06
N GLU A 338 -36.34 -36.89 29.61
CA GLU A 338 -35.20 -36.27 28.90
C GLU A 338 -34.24 -37.40 28.47
N PRO A 339 -33.93 -37.57 27.17
CA PRO A 339 -33.11 -38.69 26.73
C PRO A 339 -31.71 -38.60 27.36
N ILE A 340 -31.23 -39.69 27.97
CA ILE A 340 -29.93 -39.81 28.68
C ILE A 340 -28.75 -39.22 27.87
N SER A 341 -28.84 -39.29 26.53
CA SER A 341 -27.95 -38.66 25.54
C SER A 341 -27.77 -37.14 25.70
N GLN A 342 -28.81 -36.41 26.12
CA GLN A 342 -28.74 -34.96 26.32
C GLN A 342 -27.98 -34.60 27.61
N LYS A 343 -28.19 -35.35 28.70
CA LYS A 343 -27.49 -35.14 29.97
C LYS A 343 -25.98 -35.35 29.83
N TYR A 344 -25.57 -36.40 29.13
CA TYR A 344 -24.16 -36.66 28.81
C TYR A 344 -23.53 -35.52 27.98
N ARG A 345 -24.23 -35.04 26.94
CA ARG A 345 -23.78 -33.89 26.14
C ARG A 345 -23.61 -32.60 26.94
N ARG A 346 -24.50 -32.33 27.91
CA ARG A 346 -24.38 -31.17 28.83
C ARG A 346 -23.10 -31.27 29.67
N ILE A 347 -22.76 -32.46 30.17
CA ILE A 347 -21.54 -32.70 30.97
C ILE A 347 -20.28 -32.50 30.11
N CYS A 348 -20.21 -33.09 28.91
CA CYS A 348 -19.06 -32.92 28.01
C CYS A 348 -18.79 -31.44 27.68
N ARG A 349 -19.85 -30.64 27.44
CA ARG A 349 -19.71 -29.19 27.19
C ARG A 349 -19.14 -28.44 28.40
N LYS A 350 -19.52 -28.82 29.62
CA LYS A 350 -18.97 -28.22 30.86
C LYS A 350 -17.47 -28.51 30.99
N TRP A 351 -17.05 -29.75 30.71
CA TRP A 351 -15.63 -30.12 30.71
C TRP A 351 -14.83 -29.44 29.60
N ALA A 352 -15.36 -29.36 28.38
CA ALA A 352 -14.72 -28.65 27.28
C ALA A 352 -14.52 -27.17 27.61
N LYS A 353 -15.53 -26.51 28.19
CA LYS A 353 -15.42 -25.12 28.67
C LYS A 353 -14.33 -24.96 29.73
N LEU A 354 -14.30 -25.84 30.72
CA LEU A 354 -13.29 -25.80 31.79
C LEU A 354 -11.88 -25.98 31.21
N TYR A 355 -11.70 -26.96 30.31
CA TYR A 355 -10.45 -27.21 29.63
C TYR A 355 -9.95 -25.98 28.85
N THR A 356 -10.82 -25.30 28.10
CA THR A 356 -10.46 -24.08 27.38
C THR A 356 -10.06 -22.93 28.33
N LEU A 357 -10.76 -22.77 29.47
CA LEU A 357 -10.49 -21.71 30.44
C LEU A 357 -9.18 -21.93 31.21
N ILE A 358 -8.82 -23.19 31.48
CA ILE A 358 -7.53 -23.53 32.13
C ILE A 358 -6.37 -23.23 31.19
N ASN A 359 -6.49 -23.61 29.91
CA ASN A 359 -5.42 -23.41 28.93
C ASN A 359 -5.26 -21.96 28.44
N ASN A 360 -6.27 -21.09 28.64
CA ASN A 360 -6.26 -19.69 28.18
C ASN A 360 -6.49 -18.71 29.36
N PRO A 361 -5.46 -18.37 30.15
CA PRO A 361 -5.62 -17.58 31.37
C PRO A 361 -6.10 -16.14 31.10
N SER A 362 -5.76 -15.55 29.96
CA SER A 362 -6.25 -14.23 29.55
C SER A 362 -7.76 -14.23 29.31
N VAL A 363 -8.28 -15.26 28.65
CA VAL A 363 -9.72 -15.43 28.40
C VAL A 363 -10.48 -15.67 29.70
N ARG A 364 -9.88 -16.39 30.66
CA ARG A 364 -10.47 -16.58 32.00
C ARG A 364 -10.70 -15.25 32.73
N ARG A 365 -9.74 -14.33 32.70
CA ARG A 365 -9.91 -13.00 33.33
C ARG A 365 -11.08 -12.26 32.68
N SER A 366 -11.07 -12.09 31.36
CA SER A 366 -12.14 -11.40 30.62
C SER A 366 -13.52 -12.08 30.71
N TYR A 367 -13.57 -13.37 31.02
CA TYR A 367 -14.82 -14.09 31.28
C TYR A 367 -15.39 -13.77 32.66
N VAL A 368 -14.53 -13.68 33.68
CA VAL A 368 -14.92 -13.27 35.04
C VAL A 368 -15.40 -11.83 35.02
N ASP A 369 -14.64 -10.92 34.40
CA ASP A 369 -14.95 -9.49 34.34
C ASP A 369 -16.32 -9.22 33.70
N ARG A 370 -16.60 -9.83 32.53
CA ARG A 370 -17.90 -9.70 31.86
C ARG A 370 -19.06 -10.32 32.63
N LYS A 371 -18.79 -11.40 33.38
CA LYS A 371 -19.82 -12.01 34.22
C LYS A 371 -20.16 -11.11 35.40
N SER A 372 -19.18 -10.41 35.99
CA SER A 372 -19.45 -9.39 37.01
C SER A 372 -20.22 -8.20 36.45
N GLU A 373 -19.87 -7.65 35.28
CA GLU A 373 -20.60 -6.54 34.64
C GLU A 373 -22.07 -6.87 34.38
N CYS A 374 -22.35 -8.02 33.76
CA CYS A 374 -23.72 -8.46 33.49
C CYS A 374 -24.53 -8.71 34.78
N SER A 375 -23.87 -9.11 35.87
CA SER A 375 -24.53 -9.26 37.18
C SER A 375 -24.90 -7.91 37.80
N ILE A 376 -24.19 -6.84 37.47
CA ILE A 376 -24.44 -5.47 37.96
C ILE A 376 -25.58 -4.82 37.14
N GLU A 377 -25.57 -4.95 35.81
CA GLU A 377 -26.66 -4.44 34.94
C GLU A 377 -28.03 -5.06 35.29
N HIS A 378 -28.06 -6.36 35.62
CA HIS A 378 -29.30 -7.02 36.05
C HIS A 378 -29.82 -6.56 37.42
N VAL A 379 -28.96 -5.98 38.26
CA VAL A 379 -29.37 -5.40 39.56
C VAL A 379 -29.86 -3.97 39.38
N GLU A 380 -29.28 -3.18 38.48
CA GLU A 380 -29.75 -1.83 38.16
C GLU A 380 -31.08 -1.80 37.39
N ILE A 381 -31.38 -2.82 36.57
CA ILE A 381 -32.67 -2.92 35.85
C ILE A 381 -33.80 -3.45 36.77
N ALA A 382 -33.45 -4.02 37.92
CA ALA A 382 -34.40 -4.59 38.88
C ALA A 382 -34.72 -3.67 40.08
N MET A 383 -34.07 -2.50 40.17
CA MET A 383 -34.44 -1.36 41.03
C MET A 383 -35.24 -0.35 40.22
#